data_AF-L0AZG7-F1
#
_entry.id   AF-L0AZG7-F1
#
_cell.length_a   1.000
_cell.length_b   1.000
_cell.length_c   1.000
_cell.angle_alpha   90.00
_cell.angle_beta   90.00
_cell.angle_gamma   90.00
#
_symmetry.space_group_name_H-M   'P 1'
#
loop_
_entity.id
_entity.type
_entity.pdbx_description
1 polymer ?
#
loop_
_entity_poly.entity_id
_entity_poly.type
_entity_poly.pdbx_seq_one_letter_code
_entity_poly.pdbx_strand_id
1 'polypeptide(L)'
;MKILVALSNLPLLYFTLFFKNLFIGGFFQSIGKFAPYRFYILPIFYRFIHSCGAADDGEDCPKDISEDEPTIPFALDISDPDMDKISTFNGIDDGISYRQYFAKPRFQITAVTDEGTPIWIAGPGIDFVSVVLFSDEYHIILVVELDIDKYEVSKYFQRVNGEWKEISEAEYDDIVDDMMEESDESNTE
;
A
#
# COMPACT_ATOMS: atom_id res chain seq x y z
N MET A 1 41.33 14.60 12.18
CA MET A 1 41.33 14.81 10.71
C MET A 1 40.22 13.93 10.15
N LYS A 2 38.93 14.25 10.34
CA LYS A 2 38.05 15.16 9.57
C LYS A 2 38.25 15.03 8.06
N ILE A 3 37.32 14.34 7.40
CA ILE A 3 36.57 14.75 6.19
C ILE A 3 35.50 13.66 5.93
N LEU A 4 34.22 14.02 6.07
CA LEU A 4 33.05 13.60 5.28
C LEU A 4 31.75 13.83 6.07
N VAL A 5 31.36 15.10 6.14
CA VAL A 5 29.97 15.53 6.30
C VAL A 5 29.82 16.66 5.30
N ALA A 6 29.00 16.48 4.27
CA ALA A 6 28.28 17.51 3.51
C ALA A 6 27.82 16.97 2.15
N LEU A 7 26.70 16.25 2.13
CA LEU A 7 25.79 16.22 0.96
C LEU A 7 24.32 16.23 1.41
N SER A 8 24.02 16.91 2.53
CA SER A 8 22.66 17.16 3.00
C SER A 8 22.34 18.64 2.81
N ASN A 9 22.27 19.10 1.55
CA ASN A 9 21.61 20.37 1.16
C ASN A 9 21.71 20.58 -0.35
N LEU A 10 21.01 19.76 -1.12
CA LEU A 10 20.62 20.13 -2.48
C LEU A 10 19.09 20.35 -2.49
N PRO A 11 18.62 21.53 -2.93
CA PRO A 11 17.19 21.87 -2.92
C PRO A 11 16.40 20.99 -3.91
N LEU A 12 15.20 20.60 -3.50
CA LEU A 12 14.20 19.75 -4.19
C LEU A 12 13.81 20.17 -5.62
N LEU A 13 14.38 21.24 -6.17
CA LEU A 13 14.08 21.75 -7.51
C LEU A 13 14.93 21.13 -8.63
N TYR A 14 15.95 20.32 -8.32
CA TYR A 14 16.71 19.60 -9.35
C TYR A 14 16.08 18.26 -9.76
N PHE A 15 15.28 17.64 -8.89
CA PHE A 15 14.65 16.36 -9.20
C PHE A 15 13.49 16.50 -10.20
N THR A 16 12.81 17.64 -10.20
CA THR A 16 11.72 17.95 -11.15
C THR A 16 12.21 18.31 -12.55
N LEU A 17 13.49 18.66 -12.72
CA LEU A 17 14.07 18.99 -14.03
C LEU A 17 14.69 17.78 -14.75
N PHE A 18 14.95 16.67 -14.05
CA PHE A 18 15.44 15.45 -14.70
C PHE A 18 14.32 14.70 -15.44
N PHE A 19 13.08 14.75 -14.96
CA PHE A 19 11.94 14.13 -15.63
C PHE A 19 11.33 14.96 -16.77
N LYS A 20 11.50 16.29 -16.77
CA LYS A 20 10.96 17.14 -17.85
C LYS A 20 11.79 17.16 -19.13
N ASN A 21 13.01 16.63 -19.13
CA ASN A 21 13.91 16.67 -20.31
C ASN A 21 14.08 15.33 -21.05
N LEU A 22 13.36 14.27 -20.68
CA LEU A 22 13.34 13.01 -21.44
C LEU A 22 12.10 12.85 -22.33
N PHE A 23 11.37 13.94 -22.59
CA PHE A 23 10.19 13.94 -23.45
C PHE A 23 10.23 15.07 -24.49
N ILE A 24 11.39 15.29 -25.12
CA ILE A 24 11.46 16.05 -26.37
C ILE A 24 12.39 15.31 -27.34
N GLY A 25 11.78 14.55 -28.24
CA GLY A 25 12.47 13.87 -29.32
C GLY A 25 11.59 12.78 -29.90
N GLY A 26 10.61 13.18 -30.72
CA GLY A 26 9.76 12.23 -31.45
C GLY A 26 10.56 11.34 -32.41
N PHE A 27 9.82 10.40 -33.00
CA PHE A 27 10.17 9.48 -34.09
C PHE A 27 10.47 8.04 -33.64
N PHE A 28 9.46 7.17 -33.69
CA PHE A 28 9.38 6.10 -34.69
C PHE A 28 7.96 5.50 -34.70
N GLN A 29 7.30 5.59 -35.85
CA GLN A 29 6.16 4.74 -36.17
C GLN A 29 6.63 3.28 -36.30
N SER A 30 5.78 2.36 -35.87
CA SER A 30 5.76 0.94 -36.23
C SER A 30 6.97 0.10 -35.79
N ILE A 31 6.85 -0.55 -34.62
CA ILE A 31 7.03 -2.01 -34.43
C ILE A 31 6.77 -2.40 -32.96
N GLY A 32 5.79 -3.29 -32.73
CA GLY A 32 5.77 -4.31 -31.68
C GLY A 32 5.67 -3.88 -30.21
N LYS A 33 4.53 -4.21 -29.58
CA LYS A 33 4.33 -4.54 -28.15
C LYS A 33 5.56 -4.28 -27.26
N PHE A 34 5.75 -3.03 -26.85
CA PHE A 34 6.65 -2.67 -25.77
C PHE A 34 5.76 -2.12 -24.67
N ALA A 35 5.39 -2.98 -23.71
CA ALA A 35 4.75 -2.58 -22.47
C ALA A 35 5.67 -1.59 -21.76
N PRO A 36 5.35 -0.29 -21.67
CA PRO A 36 6.17 0.65 -20.96
C PRO A 36 5.71 0.64 -19.51
N TYR A 37 6.51 0.01 -18.65
CA TYR A 37 6.63 0.35 -17.23
C TYR A 37 5.30 0.46 -16.47
N ARG A 38 4.77 -0.73 -16.16
CA ARG A 38 3.79 -1.01 -15.11
C ARG A 38 4.30 -0.42 -13.78
N PHE A 39 3.89 0.81 -13.46
CA PHE A 39 3.95 1.31 -12.09
C PHE A 39 2.81 0.63 -11.34
N TYR A 40 2.96 -0.67 -11.06
CA TYR A 40 2.08 -1.28 -10.06
C TYR A 40 2.26 -0.48 -8.79
N ILE A 41 1.15 0.06 -8.31
CA ILE A 41 0.87 0.55 -6.97
C ILE A 41 2.16 0.53 -6.15
N LEU A 42 2.99 1.59 -6.29
CA LEU A 42 3.95 1.85 -5.25
C LEU A 42 3.06 2.04 -4.02
N PRO A 43 3.08 1.15 -3.01
CA PRO A 43 2.32 1.39 -1.79
C PRO A 43 2.74 2.79 -1.35
N ILE A 44 1.82 3.74 -1.52
CA ILE A 44 2.12 5.15 -1.60
C ILE A 44 2.79 5.49 -0.28
N PHE A 45 4.08 5.78 -0.38
CA PHE A 45 4.97 6.32 0.64
C PHE A 45 4.25 6.79 1.91
N TYR A 46 4.15 5.92 2.92
CA TYR A 46 4.10 6.39 4.30
C TYR A 46 4.72 5.42 5.30
N ARG A 47 5.99 5.09 5.08
CA ARG A 47 6.94 4.92 6.20
C ARG A 47 7.81 6.17 6.30
N PHE A 48 7.20 7.32 6.50
CA PHE A 48 7.92 8.58 6.77
C PHE A 48 7.22 9.47 7.80
N ILE A 49 6.87 8.90 8.96
CA ILE A 49 7.16 9.58 10.22
C ILE A 49 7.80 8.55 11.14
N HIS A 50 9.11 8.39 11.04
CA HIS A 50 9.99 8.12 12.18
C HIS A 50 11.43 8.50 11.76
N SER A 51 11.65 9.80 11.57
CA SER A 51 12.98 10.40 11.70
C SER A 51 12.80 11.90 11.89
N CYS A 52 12.61 12.31 13.13
CA CYS A 52 12.68 13.72 13.54
C CYS A 52 14.08 14.25 13.20
N GLY A 53 14.18 15.02 12.12
CA GLY A 53 15.37 15.77 11.73
C GLY A 53 15.23 17.22 12.14
N ALA A 54 15.59 17.51 13.39
CA ALA A 54 16.02 18.80 13.94
C ALA A 54 15.11 20.04 13.77
N ALA A 55 14.32 20.31 14.80
CA ALA A 55 14.12 21.68 15.30
C ALA A 55 14.45 21.68 16.80
N ASP A 56 15.39 22.54 17.17
CA ASP A 56 15.88 22.77 18.52
C ASP A 56 14.95 23.76 19.21
N ASP A 57 13.90 23.27 19.87
CA ASP A 57 13.27 23.94 21.00
C ASP A 57 12.87 22.90 22.05
N GLY A 58 13.41 23.09 23.26
CA GLY A 58 13.30 22.15 24.38
C GLY A 58 11.90 22.09 24.98
N GLU A 59 10.95 21.52 24.25
CA GLU A 59 9.73 20.95 24.83
C GLU A 59 9.91 19.42 24.94
N ASP A 60 9.72 18.93 26.17
CA ASP A 60 9.79 17.52 26.57
C ASP A 60 9.02 16.64 25.57
N CYS A 61 9.73 15.98 24.66
CA CYS A 61 9.14 14.98 23.79
C CYS A 61 8.45 13.95 24.70
N PRO A 62 7.15 13.65 24.50
CA PRO A 62 6.50 12.56 25.20
C PRO A 62 7.38 11.32 25.04
N LYS A 63 7.88 10.82 26.18
CA LYS A 63 8.84 9.71 26.22
C LYS A 63 8.30 8.56 25.37
N ASP A 64 9.21 7.97 24.60
CA ASP A 64 9.09 6.70 23.88
C ASP A 64 7.94 5.85 24.38
N ILE A 65 7.00 5.55 23.49
CA ILE A 65 6.30 4.27 23.59
C ILE A 65 7.40 3.24 23.41
N SER A 66 7.84 2.62 24.50
CA SER A 66 8.88 1.61 24.51
C SER A 66 8.55 0.53 23.47
N GLU A 67 9.48 0.27 22.54
CA GLU A 67 9.37 -0.75 21.48
C GLU A 67 9.17 -2.18 22.00
N ASP A 68 9.13 -2.39 23.32
CA ASP A 68 9.04 -3.70 23.99
C ASP A 68 7.66 -4.02 24.62
N GLU A 69 6.63 -3.16 24.48
CA GLU A 69 5.29 -3.50 24.99
C GLU A 69 4.61 -4.54 24.08
N PRO A 70 4.11 -5.66 24.62
CA PRO A 70 3.46 -6.68 23.82
C PRO A 70 2.19 -6.13 23.17
N THR A 71 2.04 -6.40 21.87
CA THR A 71 0.85 -6.07 21.10
C THR A 71 -0.33 -6.95 21.49
N ILE A 72 -1.54 -6.43 21.32
CA ILE A 72 -2.79 -7.14 21.53
C ILE A 72 -3.24 -7.70 20.17
N PRO A 73 -3.22 -9.04 19.96
CA PRO A 73 -3.65 -9.63 18.71
C PRO A 73 -5.17 -9.55 18.57
N PHE A 74 -5.66 -9.29 17.35
CA PHE A 74 -7.07 -9.36 17.02
C PHE A 74 -7.29 -9.79 15.57
N ALA A 75 -8.54 -10.15 15.23
CA ALA A 75 -9.00 -10.39 13.87
C ALA A 75 -9.71 -9.14 13.34
N LEU A 76 -9.31 -8.67 12.17
CA LEU A 76 -9.97 -7.57 11.47
C LEU A 76 -11.13 -8.12 10.64
N ASP A 77 -12.35 -7.72 10.97
CA ASP A 77 -13.51 -7.93 10.09
C ASP A 77 -13.65 -6.75 9.13
N ILE A 78 -13.52 -6.99 7.82
CA ILE A 78 -13.61 -5.92 6.82
C ILE A 78 -15.06 -5.43 6.61
N SER A 79 -16.06 -6.24 6.98
CA SER A 79 -17.48 -5.88 6.92
C SER A 79 -17.93 -5.01 8.09
N ASP A 80 -17.33 -5.21 9.27
CA ASP A 80 -17.59 -4.45 10.51
C ASP A 80 -16.28 -4.17 11.26
N PRO A 81 -15.45 -3.23 10.77
CA PRO A 81 -14.13 -2.99 11.33
C PRO A 81 -14.16 -2.23 12.66
N ASP A 82 -13.42 -2.73 13.65
CA ASP A 82 -13.27 -2.10 14.97
C ASP A 82 -12.37 -0.86 14.92
N MET A 83 -13.00 0.31 14.74
CA MET A 83 -12.32 1.60 14.61
C MET A 83 -11.49 2.02 15.82
N ASP A 84 -11.63 1.39 16.98
CA ASP A 84 -10.76 1.66 18.14
C ASP A 84 -9.39 0.99 17.98
N LYS A 85 -9.31 -0.10 17.20
CA LYS A 85 -8.09 -0.90 16.99
C LYS A 85 -7.40 -0.63 15.66
N ILE A 86 -8.10 -0.01 14.70
CA ILE A 86 -7.56 0.25 13.36
C ILE A 86 -7.53 1.73 12.99
N SER A 87 -6.70 2.04 12.01
CA SER A 87 -6.71 3.27 11.22
C SER A 87 -7.10 2.92 9.79
N THR A 88 -7.85 3.80 9.14
CA THR A 88 -8.40 3.56 7.80
C THR A 88 -8.04 4.71 6.87
N PHE A 89 -7.69 4.39 5.63
CA PHE A 89 -7.49 5.36 4.57
C PHE A 89 -8.37 4.98 3.38
N ASN A 90 -9.09 5.95 2.80
CA ASN A 90 -9.91 5.74 1.62
C ASN A 90 -9.39 6.64 0.50
N GLY A 91 -9.36 6.13 -0.72
CA GLY A 91 -8.91 6.88 -1.88
C GLY A 91 -9.51 6.36 -3.17
N ILE A 92 -9.14 7.03 -4.25
CA ILE A 92 -9.38 6.59 -5.62
C ILE A 92 -8.01 6.63 -6.30
N ASP A 93 -7.63 5.54 -6.97
CA ASP A 93 -6.39 5.41 -7.72
C ASP A 93 -6.73 4.91 -9.12
N ASP A 94 -6.33 5.66 -10.15
CA ASP A 94 -6.67 5.37 -11.56
C ASP A 94 -8.15 4.99 -11.78
N GLY A 95 -9.06 5.74 -11.14
CA GLY A 95 -10.51 5.52 -11.23
C GLY A 95 -11.06 4.42 -10.32
N ILE A 96 -10.20 3.59 -9.73
CA ILE A 96 -10.57 2.48 -8.84
C ILE A 96 -10.66 2.96 -7.40
N SER A 97 -11.80 2.72 -6.75
CA SER A 97 -11.97 3.04 -5.33
C SER A 97 -11.26 2.02 -4.46
N TYR A 98 -10.54 2.50 -3.45
CA TYR A 98 -9.89 1.62 -2.48
C TYR A 98 -10.07 2.07 -1.03
N ARG A 99 -9.92 1.09 -0.14
CA ARG A 99 -9.88 1.27 1.31
C ARG A 99 -8.75 0.46 1.90
N GLN A 100 -7.85 1.13 2.61
CA GLN A 100 -6.72 0.52 3.28
C GLN A 100 -6.88 0.57 4.80
N TYR A 101 -6.46 -0.50 5.47
CA TYR A 101 -6.56 -0.67 6.90
C TYR A 101 -5.20 -0.97 7.53
N PHE A 102 -4.93 -0.33 8.67
CA PHE A 102 -3.73 -0.50 9.47
C PHE A 102 -4.10 -0.76 10.92
N ALA A 103 -3.31 -1.56 11.64
CA ALA A 103 -3.43 -1.65 13.10
C ALA A 103 -2.96 -0.34 13.74
N LYS A 104 -3.69 0.15 14.74
CA LYS A 104 -3.21 1.24 15.61
C LYS A 104 -2.06 0.75 16.50
N PRO A 105 -1.25 1.66 17.07
CA PRO A 105 -0.23 1.29 18.05
C PRO A 105 -0.82 0.41 19.16
N ARG A 106 -0.04 -0.58 19.63
CA ARG A 106 -0.42 -1.61 20.61
C ARG A 106 -1.34 -2.73 20.12
N PHE A 107 -1.84 -2.67 18.88
CA PHE A 107 -2.65 -3.74 18.30
C PHE A 107 -1.89 -4.44 17.16
N GLN A 108 -2.21 -5.70 16.94
CA GLN A 108 -1.67 -6.48 15.82
C GLN A 108 -2.79 -7.27 15.16
N ILE A 109 -2.93 -7.11 13.85
CA ILE A 109 -3.88 -7.90 13.06
C ILE A 109 -3.26 -9.28 12.84
N THR A 110 -3.97 -10.33 13.24
CA THR A 110 -3.53 -11.73 13.13
C THR A 110 -4.44 -12.57 12.23
N ALA A 111 -5.57 -12.01 11.82
CA ALA A 111 -6.47 -12.59 10.85
C ALA A 111 -7.28 -11.48 10.18
N VAL A 112 -7.71 -11.73 8.94
CA VAL A 112 -8.68 -10.90 8.22
C VAL A 112 -9.90 -11.76 7.92
N THR A 113 -11.07 -11.26 8.27
CA THR A 113 -12.37 -11.92 8.11
C THR A 113 -13.35 -11.02 7.37
N ASP A 114 -14.39 -11.61 6.80
CA ASP A 114 -15.54 -10.92 6.22
C ASP A 114 -16.82 -11.58 6.75
N GLU A 115 -17.63 -10.81 7.46
CA GLU A 115 -18.82 -11.31 8.19
C GLU A 115 -18.48 -12.49 9.11
N GLY A 116 -17.33 -12.41 9.80
CA GLY A 116 -16.77 -13.47 10.65
C GLY A 116 -16.17 -14.67 9.91
N THR A 117 -16.25 -14.74 8.58
CA THR A 117 -15.63 -15.81 7.79
C THR A 117 -14.15 -15.51 7.54
N PRO A 118 -13.21 -16.40 7.89
CA PRO A 118 -11.78 -16.17 7.67
C PRO A 118 -11.41 -16.09 6.18
N ILE A 119 -10.76 -15.00 5.78
CA ILE A 119 -10.10 -14.84 4.47
C ILE A 119 -8.63 -15.20 4.60
N TRP A 120 -7.98 -14.66 5.62
CA TRP A 120 -6.55 -14.86 5.88
C TRP A 120 -6.28 -15.00 7.38
N ILE A 121 -5.29 -15.82 7.73
CA ILE A 121 -4.84 -16.04 9.10
C ILE A 121 -3.31 -16.01 9.12
N ALA A 122 -2.73 -15.28 10.05
CA ALA A 122 -1.28 -15.18 10.23
C ALA A 122 -0.69 -16.54 10.64
N GLY A 123 0.37 -16.93 9.94
CA GLY A 123 1.27 -17.98 10.38
C GLY A 123 2.26 -17.47 11.43
N PRO A 124 2.98 -18.37 12.14
CA PRO A 124 4.03 -17.96 13.06
C PRO A 124 5.15 -17.23 12.32
N GLY A 125 5.61 -16.10 12.88
CA GLY A 125 6.70 -15.29 12.32
C GLY A 125 6.30 -14.40 11.14
N ILE A 126 4.99 -14.18 10.93
CA ILE A 126 4.48 -13.27 9.91
C ILE A 126 3.99 -12.00 10.59
N ASP A 127 4.55 -10.86 10.20
CA ASP A 127 4.10 -9.55 10.65
C ASP A 127 3.15 -8.94 9.62
N PHE A 128 1.97 -8.53 10.08
CA PHE A 128 0.98 -7.86 9.25
C PHE A 128 1.38 -6.39 9.05
N VAL A 129 1.33 -5.91 7.81
CA VAL A 129 1.59 -4.50 7.48
C VAL A 129 0.28 -3.76 7.26
N SER A 130 -0.49 -4.17 6.26
CA SER A 130 -1.76 -3.54 5.90
C SER A 130 -2.67 -4.50 5.14
N VAL A 131 -3.94 -4.13 5.01
CA VAL A 131 -4.84 -4.77 4.04
C VAL A 131 -5.53 -3.71 3.21
N VAL A 132 -5.53 -3.89 1.90
CA VAL A 132 -6.15 -2.99 0.92
C VAL A 132 -7.31 -3.70 0.25
N LEU A 133 -8.47 -3.06 0.23
CA LEU A 133 -9.66 -3.52 -0.47
C LEU A 133 -9.89 -2.61 -1.68
N PHE A 134 -9.86 -3.19 -2.87
CA PHE A 134 -10.23 -2.55 -4.12
C PHE A 134 -11.61 -3.04 -4.56
N SER A 135 -12.42 -2.14 -5.09
CA SER A 135 -13.74 -2.51 -5.63
C SER A 135 -14.19 -1.58 -6.74
N ASP A 136 -14.79 -2.16 -7.77
CA ASP A 136 -15.56 -1.48 -8.80
C ASP A 136 -16.95 -2.15 -8.96
N GLU A 137 -17.60 -2.02 -10.12
CA GLU A 137 -18.90 -2.63 -10.40
C GLU A 137 -18.86 -4.17 -10.53
N TYR A 138 -17.72 -4.75 -10.93
CA TYR A 138 -17.60 -6.16 -11.32
C TYR A 138 -16.67 -6.97 -10.43
N HIS A 139 -15.69 -6.31 -9.82
CA HIS A 139 -14.57 -6.90 -9.10
C HIS A 139 -14.49 -6.37 -7.67
N ILE A 140 -14.17 -7.29 -6.75
CA ILE A 140 -13.77 -6.97 -5.39
C ILE A 140 -12.49 -7.76 -5.10
N ILE A 141 -11.42 -7.04 -4.83
CA ILE A 141 -10.09 -7.59 -4.58
C ILE A 141 -9.61 -7.17 -3.19
N LEU A 142 -9.01 -8.09 -2.45
CA LEU A 142 -8.33 -7.84 -1.20
C LEU A 142 -6.84 -8.17 -1.36
N VAL A 143 -5.98 -7.24 -0.98
CA VAL A 143 -4.52 -7.41 -0.92
C VAL A 143 -4.10 -7.36 0.54
N VAL A 144 -3.50 -8.44 1.03
CA VAL A 144 -2.91 -8.50 2.37
C VAL A 144 -1.40 -8.33 2.24
N GLU A 145 -0.88 -7.24 2.80
CA GLU A 145 0.55 -6.91 2.81
C GLU A 145 1.20 -7.39 4.10
N LEU A 146 2.31 -8.12 3.97
CA LEU A 146 3.01 -8.80 5.04
C LEU A 146 4.49 -8.46 5.02
N ASP A 147 5.11 -8.44 6.20
CA ASP A 147 6.56 -8.48 6.36
C ASP A 147 6.93 -9.86 6.90
N ILE A 148 7.71 -10.60 6.11
CA ILE A 148 8.20 -11.94 6.44
C ILE A 148 9.71 -11.89 6.36
N ASP A 149 10.38 -12.00 7.51
CA ASP A 149 11.85 -11.99 7.60
C ASP A 149 12.51 -10.77 6.89
N LYS A 150 11.87 -9.59 6.94
CA LYS A 150 12.29 -8.33 6.27
C LYS A 150 12.04 -8.30 4.76
N TYR A 151 11.22 -9.21 4.25
CA TYR A 151 10.73 -9.20 2.89
C TYR A 151 9.25 -8.84 2.86
N GLU A 152 8.91 -7.84 2.06
CA GLU A 152 7.53 -7.48 1.79
C GLU A 152 6.92 -8.54 0.87
N VAL A 153 5.82 -9.14 1.31
CA VAL A 153 5.09 -10.19 0.60
C VAL A 153 3.61 -9.82 0.58
N SER A 154 2.98 -9.93 -0.58
CA SER A 154 1.56 -9.70 -0.75
C SER A 154 0.82 -11.00 -1.02
N LYS A 155 -0.40 -11.12 -0.47
CA LYS A 155 -1.37 -12.15 -0.82
C LYS A 155 -2.61 -11.50 -1.40
N TYR A 156 -3.15 -12.11 -2.44
CA TYR A 156 -4.24 -11.56 -3.22
C TYR A 156 -5.47 -12.45 -3.12
N PHE A 157 -6.63 -11.86 -2.92
CA PHE A 157 -7.89 -12.56 -2.84
C PHE A 157 -8.94 -11.85 -3.69
N GLN A 158 -9.72 -12.61 -4.45
CA GLN A 158 -10.86 -12.10 -5.19
C GLN A 158 -12.14 -12.62 -4.54
N ARG A 159 -13.15 -11.75 -4.42
CA ARG A 159 -14.49 -12.17 -4.04
C ARG A 159 -15.28 -12.57 -5.28
N VAL A 160 -15.66 -13.84 -5.38
CA VAL A 160 -16.43 -14.37 -6.51
C VAL A 160 -17.65 -15.12 -5.95
N ASN A 161 -18.85 -14.77 -6.41
CA ASN A 161 -20.10 -15.38 -5.94
C ASN A 161 -20.29 -15.33 -4.41
N GLY A 162 -19.78 -14.28 -3.77
CA GLY A 162 -19.86 -14.10 -2.31
C GLY A 162 -18.76 -14.80 -1.50
N GLU A 163 -17.92 -15.62 -2.14
CA GLU A 163 -16.81 -16.34 -1.50
C GLU A 163 -15.46 -15.71 -1.84
N TRP A 164 -14.53 -15.74 -0.89
CA TRP A 164 -13.15 -15.28 -1.09
C TRP A 164 -12.27 -16.42 -1.60
N LYS A 165 -11.54 -16.16 -2.68
CA LYS A 165 -10.59 -17.11 -3.27
C LYS A 165 -9.21 -16.46 -3.35
N GLU A 166 -8.19 -17.13 -2.82
CA GLU A 166 -6.80 -16.72 -3.04
C GLU A 166 -6.45 -16.86 -4.52
N ILE A 167 -5.87 -15.82 -5.09
CA ILE A 167 -5.44 -15.74 -6.50
C ILE A 167 -3.94 -15.48 -6.58
N SER A 168 -3.34 -15.79 -7.71
CA SER A 168 -1.95 -15.46 -8.01
C SER A 168 -1.76 -13.97 -8.28
N GLU A 169 -0.52 -13.48 -8.16
CA GLU A 169 -0.15 -12.12 -8.57
C GLU A 169 -0.48 -11.85 -10.04
N ALA A 170 -0.30 -12.83 -10.93
CA ALA A 170 -0.65 -12.70 -12.34
C ALA A 170 -2.17 -12.53 -12.55
N GLU A 171 -3.00 -13.30 -11.83
CA GLU A 171 -4.46 -13.12 -11.87
C GLU A 171 -4.86 -11.76 -11.28
N TYR A 172 -4.21 -11.31 -10.21
CA TYR A 172 -4.43 -9.98 -9.64
C TYR A 172 -4.13 -8.88 -10.66
N ASP A 173 -2.97 -8.96 -11.30
CA ASP A 173 -2.52 -8.01 -12.31
C ASP A 173 -3.50 -7.94 -13.49
N ASP A 174 -3.97 -9.09 -13.98
CA ASP A 174 -4.94 -9.16 -15.07
C ASP A 174 -6.27 -8.50 -14.65
N ILE A 175 -6.75 -8.74 -13.43
CA ILE A 175 -8.01 -8.11 -12.97
C ILE A 175 -7.82 -6.60 -12.79
N VAL A 176 -6.73 -6.13 -12.19
CA VAL A 176 -6.51 -4.69 -11.99
C VAL A 176 -6.42 -3.95 -13.33
N ASP A 177 -5.78 -4.55 -14.34
CA ASP A 177 -5.77 -3.99 -15.69
C ASP A 177 -7.21 -3.89 -16.24
N ASP A 178 -8.06 -4.92 -16.07
CA ASP A 178 -9.47 -4.89 -16.46
C ASP A 178 -10.25 -3.78 -15.71
N MET A 179 -10.04 -3.62 -14.39
CA MET A 179 -10.68 -2.57 -13.59
C MET A 179 -10.32 -1.15 -14.08
N MET A 180 -9.07 -0.96 -14.52
CA MET A 180 -8.62 0.34 -15.05
C MET A 180 -9.26 0.66 -16.40
N GLU A 181 -9.32 -0.32 -17.32
CA GLU A 181 -9.91 -0.14 -18.66
C GLU A 181 -11.38 0.30 -18.58
N GLU A 182 -12.17 -0.29 -17.69
CA GLU A 182 -13.58 0.07 -17.50
C GLU A 182 -13.77 1.48 -16.92
N SER A 183 -12.86 1.90 -16.04
CA SER A 183 -12.92 3.24 -15.44
C SER A 183 -12.75 4.35 -16.49
N ASP A 184 -11.94 4.12 -17.53
CA ASP A 184 -11.69 5.07 -18.61
C ASP A 184 -12.90 5.21 -19.55
N GLU A 185 -13.61 4.11 -19.83
CA GLU A 185 -14.79 4.12 -20.70
C GLU A 185 -15.94 4.93 -20.09
N SER A 186 -16.16 4.80 -18.77
CA SER A 186 -17.23 5.50 -18.05
C SER A 186 -17.09 7.03 -18.04
N ASN A 187 -15.88 7.56 -18.28
CA ASN A 187 -15.59 8.99 -18.30
C ASN A 187 -15.84 9.65 -19.67
N THR A 188 -16.24 8.90 -20.69
CA THR A 188 -16.33 9.37 -22.09
C THR A 188 -17.77 9.60 -22.59
N GLU A 189 -18.80 9.39 -21.75
CA GLU A 189 -20.22 9.66 -22.09
C GLU A 189 -20.74 11.05 -21.68
#